data_AF-A0A8K1ZZS2-F1
#
_entry.id   AF-A0A8K1ZZS2-F1
#
_cell.length_a   1.000
_cell.length_b   1.000
_cell.length_c   1.000
_cell.angle_alpha   90.00
_cell.angle_beta   90.00
_cell.angle_gamma   90.00
#
_symmetry.space_group_name_H-M   'P 1'
#
loop_
_entity.id
_entity.type
_entity.pdbx_description
1 polymer ?
#
loop_
_entity_poly.entity_id
_entity_poly.type
_entity_poly.pdbx_seq_one_letter_code
_entity_poly.pdbx_strand_id
1 'polypeptide(L)'
;MNISEFGFRTVKKMVESDSRGRLSIGAIAKGKRYRVQVNDSGQILLDPVIAIPEQELWLWRNPEAIASVQRGIQQASQGEVYDLGSFAEYAALETEDE
;
A
#
# COMPACT_ATOMS: atom_id res chain seq x y z
N MET A 1 13.22 21.99 -6.61
CA MET A 1 13.32 21.08 -5.45
C MET A 1 14.75 20.59 -5.37
N ASN A 2 15.48 20.86 -4.28
CA ASN A 2 16.88 20.46 -4.18
C ASN A 2 16.98 18.99 -3.76
N ILE A 3 17.42 18.14 -4.70
CA ILE A 3 17.46 16.68 -4.53
C ILE A 3 18.49 16.26 -3.46
N SER A 4 19.47 17.10 -3.12
CA SER A 4 20.48 16.74 -2.11
C SER A 4 19.96 16.62 -0.68
N GLU A 5 18.84 17.26 -0.34
CA GLU A 5 18.31 17.30 1.04
C GLU A 5 17.63 15.99 1.48
N PHE A 6 17.26 15.13 0.54
CA PHE A 6 16.54 13.88 0.83
C PHE A 6 17.46 12.64 0.89
N GLY A 7 18.79 12.83 0.89
CA GLY A 7 19.74 11.72 0.98
C GLY A 7 19.73 10.79 -0.24
N PHE A 8 19.38 11.31 -1.43
CA PHE A 8 19.39 10.50 -2.64
C PHE A 8 20.81 10.02 -2.97
N ARG A 9 20.90 8.74 -3.32
CA ARG A 9 22.13 8.11 -3.85
C ARG A 9 21.94 7.72 -5.31
N THR A 10 23.00 7.82 -6.10
CA THR A 10 22.98 7.36 -7.49
C THR A 10 22.86 5.83 -7.51
N VAL A 11 21.76 5.32 -8.04
CA VAL A 11 21.51 3.87 -8.20
C VAL A 11 22.00 3.36 -9.56
N LYS A 12 21.94 4.22 -10.59
CA LYS A 12 22.42 3.97 -11.94
C LYS A 12 22.82 5.30 -12.57
N LYS A 13 24.04 5.37 -13.11
CA LYS A 13 24.63 6.64 -13.59
C LYS A 13 23.84 7.27 -14.75
N MET A 14 23.40 6.44 -15.70
CA MET A 14 22.66 6.87 -16.88
C MET A 14 21.78 5.72 -17.38
N VAL A 15 20.58 6.05 -17.85
CA VAL A 15 19.64 5.11 -18.46
C VAL A 15 19.02 5.79 -19.66
N GLU A 16 19.01 5.09 -20.79
CA GLU A 16 18.33 5.51 -22.00
C GLU A 16 16.98 4.80 -22.09
N SER A 17 15.94 5.51 -22.53
CA SER A 17 14.66 4.89 -22.82
C SER A 17 14.68 4.21 -24.18
N ASP A 18 13.94 3.13 -24.32
CA ASP A 18 13.76 2.51 -25.63
C ASP A 18 12.77 3.29 -26.52
N SER A 19 12.54 2.77 -27.74
CA SER A 19 11.63 3.36 -28.72
C SER A 19 10.16 3.43 -28.28
N ARG A 20 9.80 2.76 -27.18
CA ARG A 20 8.47 2.81 -26.56
C ARG A 20 8.44 3.68 -25.30
N GLY A 21 9.53 4.41 -25.02
CA GLY A 21 9.65 5.27 -23.86
C GLY A 21 9.86 4.52 -22.54
N ARG A 22 10.22 3.24 -22.56
CA ARG A 22 10.40 2.44 -21.33
C ARG A 22 11.79 2.68 -20.75
N LEU A 23 11.86 3.01 -19.46
CA LEU A 23 13.11 3.21 -18.72
C LEU A 23 13.40 2.01 -17.81
N SER A 24 14.55 1.35 -17.98
CA SER A 24 14.95 0.22 -17.13
C SER A 24 15.88 0.66 -15.98
N ILE A 25 15.30 0.79 -14.79
CA ILE A 25 15.99 1.16 -13.55
C ILE A 25 16.37 -0.04 -12.66
N GLY A 26 16.15 -1.26 -13.16
CA GLY A 26 16.64 -2.51 -12.54
C GLY A 26 15.88 -2.95 -11.29
N ALA A 27 16.57 -3.69 -10.42
CA ALA A 27 15.97 -4.39 -9.27
C ALA A 27 15.25 -3.46 -8.28
N ILE A 28 15.62 -2.18 -8.21
CA ILE A 28 14.98 -1.22 -7.29
C ILE A 28 13.49 -1.01 -7.57
N ALA A 29 13.06 -1.24 -8.82
CA ALA A 29 11.68 -1.10 -9.28
C ALA A 29 10.95 -2.43 -9.51
N LYS A 30 11.61 -3.57 -9.25
CA LYS A 30 11.01 -4.88 -9.46
C LYS A 30 9.75 -5.04 -8.60
N GLY A 31 8.62 -5.32 -9.25
CA GLY A 31 7.34 -5.60 -8.59
C GLY A 31 6.67 -4.39 -7.93
N LYS A 32 7.18 -3.17 -8.13
CA LYS A 32 6.60 -1.96 -7.53
C LYS A 32 5.68 -1.24 -8.51
N ARG A 33 4.62 -0.63 -7.97
CA ARG A 33 3.81 0.37 -8.68
C ARG A 33 4.28 1.75 -8.25
N TYR A 34 4.14 2.72 -9.15
CA TYR A 34 4.62 4.07 -8.91
C TYR A 34 3.55 5.09 -9.26
N ARG A 35 3.41 6.10 -8.40
CA ARG A 35 2.83 7.39 -8.81
C ARG A 35 3.91 8.15 -9.58
N VAL A 36 3.59 8.52 -10.81
CA VAL A 36 4.50 9.28 -11.69
C VAL A 36 4.11 10.75 -11.62
N GLN A 37 5.06 11.60 -11.26
CA GLN A 37 4.86 13.06 -11.16
C GLN A 37 5.93 13.77 -11.99
N VAL A 38 5.54 14.87 -12.62
CA VAL A 38 6.46 15.75 -13.37
C VAL A 38 6.31 17.16 -12.83
N ASN A 39 7.43 17.89 -12.71
CA ASN A 39 7.42 19.29 -12.34
C ASN A 39 7.68 20.20 -13.55
N ASP A 40 7.53 21.52 -13.37
CA ASP A 40 7.72 22.51 -14.44
C ASP A 40 9.16 22.53 -15.01
N SER A 41 10.12 21.98 -14.27
CA SER A 41 11.51 21.80 -14.73
C SER A 41 11.71 20.52 -15.55
N GLY A 42 10.67 19.74 -15.82
CA GLY A 42 10.72 18.49 -16.58
C GLY A 42 11.29 17.30 -15.81
N GLN A 43 11.51 17.41 -14.50
CA GLN A 43 12.01 16.31 -13.67
C GLN A 43 10.88 15.33 -13.38
N ILE A 44 11.16 14.03 -13.50
CA ILE A 44 10.21 12.95 -13.20
C ILE A 44 10.52 12.36 -11.83
N LEU A 45 9.53 12.35 -10.93
CA LEU A 45 9.58 11.67 -9.64
C LEU A 45 8.76 10.38 -9.72
N LEU A 46 9.40 9.27 -9.34
CA LEU A 46 8.77 7.96 -9.19
C LEU A 46 8.58 7.67 -7.70
N ASP A 47 7.35 7.78 -7.22
CA ASP A 47 6.99 7.53 -5.82
C ASP A 47 6.33 6.14 -5.68
N PRO A 48 6.95 5.15 -5.02
CA PRO A 48 6.36 3.82 -4.87
C PRO A 48 5.02 3.86 -4.14
N VAL A 49 4.02 3.16 -4.66
CA VAL A 49 2.68 3.07 -4.06
C VAL A 49 2.21 1.63 -3.94
N ILE A 50 1.39 1.38 -2.94
CA ILE A 50 0.58 0.17 -2.79
C ILE A 50 -0.88 0.51 -3.08
N ALA A 51 -1.60 -0.43 -3.71
CA ALA A 51 -3.04 -0.29 -3.91
C ALA A 51 -3.76 -0.80 -2.67
N ILE A 52 -4.69 0.01 -2.15
CA ILE A 52 -5.59 -0.36 -1.06
C ILE A 52 -6.98 -0.47 -1.67
N PRO A 53 -7.68 -1.62 -1.53
CA PRO A 53 -9.08 -1.73 -1.94
C PRO A 53 -9.94 -0.65 -1.29
N GLU A 54 -10.91 -0.11 -2.02
CA GLU A 54 -11.77 0.97 -1.51
C GLU A 54 -12.49 0.57 -0.21
N GLN A 55 -12.96 -0.68 -0.13
CA GLN A 55 -13.60 -1.26 1.04
C GLN A 55 -12.70 -1.31 2.29
N GLU A 56 -11.39 -1.25 2.13
CA GLU A 56 -10.43 -1.24 3.23
C GLU A 56 -9.94 0.17 3.58
N LEU A 57 -10.19 1.16 2.72
CA LEU A 57 -9.63 2.52 2.88
C LEU A 57 -10.03 3.18 4.21
N TRP A 58 -11.24 2.90 4.70
CA TRP A 58 -11.72 3.40 5.99
C TRP A 58 -10.83 2.94 7.15
N LEU A 59 -10.32 1.70 7.10
CA LEU A 59 -9.47 1.13 8.14
C LEU A 59 -8.14 1.89 8.20
N TRP A 60 -7.55 2.17 7.04
CA TRP A 60 -6.30 2.93 6.92
C TRP A 60 -6.45 4.42 7.29
N ARG A 61 -7.67 4.97 7.24
CA ARG A 61 -7.97 6.34 7.68
C ARG A 61 -8.26 6.47 9.17
N ASN A 62 -8.42 5.35 9.88
CA ASN A 62 -8.69 5.33 11.32
C ASN A 62 -7.52 4.68 12.08
N PRO A 63 -6.61 5.50 12.66
CA PRO A 63 -5.43 5.00 13.38
C PRO A 63 -5.76 4.05 14.54
N GLU A 64 -6.89 4.27 15.23
CA GLU A 64 -7.30 3.42 16.34
C GLU A 64 -7.78 2.05 15.83
N ALA A 65 -8.59 2.03 14.77
CA ALA A 65 -9.08 0.80 14.18
C ALA A 65 -7.95 -0.07 13.63
N ILE A 66 -7.01 0.51 12.86
CA ILE A 66 -5.87 -0.25 12.33
C ILE A 66 -4.96 -0.77 13.46
N ALA A 67 -4.74 0.01 14.52
CA ALA A 67 -3.99 -0.44 15.69
C ALA A 67 -4.68 -1.62 16.39
N SER A 68 -6.01 -1.57 16.50
CA SER A 68 -6.79 -2.67 17.09
C SER A 68 -6.67 -3.96 16.25
N VAL A 69 -6.83 -3.85 14.93
CA VAL A 69 -6.68 -5.00 14.01
C VAL A 69 -5.27 -5.59 14.09
N GLN A 70 -4.22 -4.76 14.09
CA GLN A 70 -2.84 -5.21 14.21
C GLN A 70 -2.58 -5.96 15.53
N ARG A 71 -3.11 -5.45 16.65
CA ARG A 71 -3.05 -6.16 17.93
C ARG A 71 -3.76 -7.51 17.86
N GLY A 72 -4.97 -7.56 17.31
CA GLY A 72 -5.72 -8.81 17.16
C GLY A 72 -4.98 -9.86 16.32
N ILE A 73 -4.35 -9.46 15.21
CA ILE A 73 -3.51 -10.34 14.39
C ILE A 73 -2.33 -10.90 15.20
N GLN A 74 -1.67 -10.04 15.97
CA GLN A 74 -0.55 -10.44 16.83
C GLN A 74 -1.00 -11.45 17.89
N GLN A 75 -2.10 -11.18 18.59
CA GLN A 75 -2.69 -12.05 19.61
C GLN A 75 -3.11 -13.41 19.02
N ALA A 76 -3.77 -13.40 17.86
CA ALA A 76 -4.14 -14.62 17.15
C ALA A 76 -2.92 -15.49 16.78
N SER A 77 -1.82 -14.86 16.33
CA SER A 77 -0.58 -15.58 16.04
C SER A 77 0.07 -16.22 17.28
N GLN A 78 -0.22 -15.70 18.47
CA GLN A 78 0.26 -16.18 19.76
C GLN A 78 -0.72 -17.15 20.44
N GLY A 79 -1.89 -17.39 19.85
CA GLY A 79 -2.95 -18.21 20.45
C GLY A 79 -3.73 -17.51 21.57
N GLU A 80 -3.58 -16.18 21.73
CA GLU A 80 -4.34 -15.38 22.69
C GLU A 80 -5.76 -15.08 22.17
N VAL A 81 -6.53 -16.14 21.92
CA VAL A 81 -7.90 -16.07 21.36
C VAL A 81 -8.91 -16.69 22.32
N TYR A 82 -10.13 -16.17 22.28
CA TYR A 82 -11.29 -16.73 22.97
C TYR A 82 -12.27 -17.25 21.93
N ASP A 83 -12.59 -18.54 21.98
CA ASP A 83 -13.64 -19.12 21.14
C ASP A 83 -15.00 -18.76 21.74
N LEU A 84 -15.83 -18.09 20.93
CA LEU A 84 -17.20 -17.69 21.28
C LEU A 84 -18.26 -18.50 20.53
N GLY A 85 -17.85 -19.54 19.80
CA GLY A 85 -18.73 -20.32 18.93
C GLY A 85 -18.92 -19.69 17.56
N SER A 86 -19.81 -20.31 16.77
CA SER A 86 -20.07 -19.92 15.39
C SER A 86 -21.19 -18.90 15.28
N PHE A 87 -21.00 -17.87 14.44
CA PHE A 87 -22.08 -16.95 14.06
C PHE A 87 -23.01 -17.51 12.97
N ALA A 88 -22.80 -18.74 12.51
CA ALA A 88 -23.59 -19.33 11.41
C ALA A 88 -25.09 -19.38 11.70
N GLU A 89 -25.49 -19.46 12.98
CA GLU A 89 -26.89 -19.43 13.41
C GLU A 89 -27.62 -18.13 13.02
N TYR A 90 -26.88 -17.03 12.83
CA TYR A 90 -27.42 -15.72 12.48
C TYR A 90 -27.42 -15.43 10.98
N ALA A 91 -26.80 -16.29 10.15
CA ALA A 91 -26.69 -16.06 8.71
C ALA A 91 -28.03 -16.18 7.95
N ALA A 92 -29.05 -16.78 8.57
CA ALA A 92 -30.37 -16.99 7.99
C ALA A 92 -31.40 -15.92 8.39
N LEU A 93 -31.01 -14.89 9.14
CA LEU A 93 -31.85 -13.72 9.36
C LEU A 93 -31.90 -12.95 8.04
N GLU A 94 -32.99 -13.13 7.28
CA GLU A 94 -33.34 -12.20 6.20
C GLU A 94 -33.37 -10.80 6.81
N THR A 95 -32.57 -9.88 6.27
CA THR A 95 -32.73 -8.47 6.58
C THR A 95 -34.09 -8.06 6.03
N GLU A 96 -35.05 -7.74 6.90
CA GLU A 96 -36.23 -7.01 6.49
C GLU A 96 -35.73 -5.67 5.94
N ASP A 97 -35.66 -5.58 4.61
CA ASP A 97 -35.35 -4.36 3.89
C ASP A 97 -36.48 -3.33 4.16
N GLU A 98 -36.19 -2.29 4.94
CA GLU A 98 -36.98 -1.04 4.99
C GLU A 98 -36.51 -0.02 3.94
#